data_AF-A0A171CU18-F1
#
_entry.id   AF-A0A171CU18-F1
#
_cell.length_a   1.000
_cell.length_b   1.000
_cell.length_c   1.000
_cell.angle_alpha   90.00
_cell.angle_beta   90.00
_cell.angle_gamma   90.00
#
_symmetry.space_group_name_H-M   'P 1'
#
loop_
_entity.id
_entity.type
_entity.pdbx_description
1 polymer ?
#
loop_
_entity_poly.entity_id
_entity_poly.type
_entity_poly.pdbx_seq_one_letter_code
_entity_poly.pdbx_strand_id
1 'polypeptide(L)'
;MTLAEKLEQRLTGRPDSYVPARVLERLAGLPESRGRRPRTLNWMMHAGQGCLLGALRGVMANAGLRGPWASGMFFTVRLTNDQILENATGVGAPPWTWPRRELLVDLAHKAVYAFATGVVADRLAARRGPGPGQVHAGQRPGRVGDVAPPPRTVTSATAR
;
A
#
# COMPACT_ATOMS: atom_id res chain seq x y z
N MET A 1 9.50 -0.51 7.68
CA MET A 1 9.88 -1.59 8.61
C MET A 1 8.66 -2.39 8.97
N THR A 2 8.57 -3.61 8.46
CA THR A 2 7.64 -4.64 8.96
C THR A 2 8.37 -5.61 9.89
N LEU A 3 7.66 -6.40 10.70
CA LEU A 3 8.28 -7.49 11.47
C LEU A 3 8.98 -8.50 10.56
N ALA A 4 8.41 -8.76 9.38
CA ALA A 4 9.01 -9.63 8.36
C ALA A 4 10.38 -9.11 7.90
N GLU A 5 10.51 -7.80 7.70
CA GLU A 5 11.78 -7.17 7.32
C GLU A 5 12.84 -7.31 8.41
N LYS A 6 12.46 -7.12 9.68
CA LYS A 6 13.39 -7.31 10.80
C LYS A 6 13.82 -8.77 10.96
N LEU A 7 12.94 -9.72 10.66
CA LEU A 7 13.28 -11.13 10.64
C LEU A 7 14.23 -11.46 9.48
N GLU A 8 13.94 -11.01 8.27
CA GLU A 8 14.80 -11.19 7.10
C GLU A 8 16.20 -10.65 7.36
N GLN A 9 16.31 -9.41 7.83
CA GLN A 9 17.61 -8.78 8.12
C GLN A 9 18.42 -9.56 9.16
N ARG A 10 17.75 -10.11 10.19
CA ARG A 10 18.41 -10.97 11.19
C ARG A 10 18.92 -12.27 10.58
N LEU A 11 18.19 -12.87 9.66
CA LEU A 11 18.56 -14.13 9.01
C LEU A 11 19.63 -13.94 7.93
N THR A 12 19.60 -12.84 7.19
CA THR A 12 20.50 -12.60 6.06
C THR A 12 21.71 -11.72 6.40
N GLY A 13 21.73 -11.13 7.59
CA GLY A 13 22.74 -10.13 7.98
C GLY A 13 22.63 -8.81 7.22
N ARG A 14 21.58 -8.60 6.42
CA ARG A 14 21.40 -7.37 5.64
C ARG A 14 21.24 -6.15 6.57
N PRO A 15 21.99 -5.06 6.34
CA PRO A 15 21.84 -3.86 7.15
C PRO A 15 20.50 -3.16 6.92
N ASP A 16 20.15 -2.26 7.84
CA ASP A 16 19.01 -1.37 7.69
C ASP A 16 19.18 -0.42 6.49
N SER A 17 18.09 -0.25 5.73
CA SER A 17 17.99 0.83 4.75
C SER A 17 17.57 2.12 5.45
N TYR A 18 18.27 3.21 5.10
CA TYR A 18 17.94 4.58 5.51
C TYR A 18 17.44 5.43 4.34
N VAL A 19 17.16 4.82 3.18
CA VAL A 19 16.53 5.49 2.03
C VAL A 19 15.23 6.20 2.43
N PRO A 20 14.29 5.57 3.17
CA PRO A 20 13.05 6.25 3.58
C PRO A 20 13.29 7.50 4.41
N ALA A 21 14.26 7.48 5.31
CA ALA A 21 14.61 8.65 6.09
C ALA A 21 15.16 9.78 5.22
N ARG A 22 16.04 9.48 4.25
CA ARG A 22 16.60 10.48 3.33
C ARG A 22 15.54 11.05 2.39
N VAL A 23 14.59 10.23 1.95
CA VAL A 23 13.41 10.71 1.20
C VAL A 23 12.63 11.69 2.06
N LEU A 24 12.35 11.35 3.32
CA LEU A 24 11.65 12.24 4.22
C LEU A 24 12.42 13.55 4.49
N GLU A 25 13.76 13.48 4.64
CA GLU A 25 14.60 14.67 4.76
C GLU A 25 14.40 15.61 3.55
N ARG A 26 14.47 15.06 2.33
CA ARG A 26 14.29 15.87 1.11
C ARG A 26 12.86 16.40 0.95
N LEU A 27 11.84 15.60 1.23
CA LEU A 27 10.43 16.03 1.17
C LEU A 27 10.12 17.14 2.18
N ALA A 28 10.73 17.08 3.37
CA ALA A 28 10.51 18.05 4.43
C ALA A 28 11.50 19.23 4.42
N GLY A 29 12.40 19.31 3.42
CA GLY A 29 13.42 20.36 3.34
C GLY A 29 14.41 20.34 4.51
N LEU A 30 14.63 19.18 5.14
CA LEU A 30 15.52 19.02 6.29
C LEU A 30 16.98 18.84 5.86
N PRO A 31 17.96 19.19 6.72
CA PRO A 31 19.37 18.92 6.45
C PRO A 31 19.64 17.43 6.24
N GLU A 32 20.42 17.10 5.22
CA GLU A 32 20.77 15.70 4.92
C GLU A 32 21.74 15.11 5.94
N SER A 33 21.37 13.96 6.49
CA SER A 33 22.17 13.19 7.42
C SER A 33 23.30 12.41 6.71
N ARG A 34 24.36 13.11 6.25
CA ARG A 34 25.54 12.46 5.64
C ARG A 34 26.26 11.56 6.66
N GLY A 35 26.44 10.28 6.33
CA GLY A 35 27.08 9.28 7.19
C GLY A 35 26.30 8.89 8.47
N ARG A 36 25.20 9.59 8.80
CA ARG A 36 24.37 9.31 9.98
C ARG A 36 23.25 8.31 9.65
N ARG A 37 22.73 7.68 10.70
CA ARG A 37 21.63 6.69 10.66
C ARG A 37 20.36 7.28 11.29
N PRO A 38 19.59 8.13 10.59
CA PRO A 38 18.43 8.85 11.14
C PRO A 38 17.23 7.93 11.40
N ARG A 39 17.31 7.14 12.48
CA ARG A 39 16.32 6.11 12.82
C ARG A 39 14.91 6.68 12.99
N THR A 40 14.76 7.81 13.67
CA THR A 40 13.44 8.42 13.92
C THR A 40 12.74 8.79 12.62
N LEU A 41 13.43 9.48 11.70
CA LEU A 41 12.89 9.82 10.39
C LEU A 41 12.57 8.57 9.56
N ASN A 42 13.40 7.52 9.69
CA ASN A 42 13.12 6.24 9.03
C ASN A 42 11.80 5.62 9.52
N TRP A 43 11.59 5.60 10.85
CA TRP A 43 10.35 5.12 11.45
C TRP A 43 9.15 5.97 11.07
N MET A 44 9.30 7.30 11.11
CA MET A 44 8.25 8.24 10.71
C MET A 44 7.82 8.03 9.26
N MET A 45 8.78 7.92 8.34
CA MET A 45 8.47 7.68 6.93
C MET A 45 7.74 6.35 6.75
N HIS A 46 8.22 5.27 7.37
CA HIS A 46 7.57 3.98 7.28
C HIS A 46 6.16 3.95 7.88
N ALA A 47 5.97 4.56 9.05
CA ALA A 47 4.67 4.64 9.70
C ALA A 47 3.71 5.52 8.88
N GLY A 48 4.17 6.67 8.41
CA GLY A 48 3.39 7.58 7.58
C GLY A 48 2.93 6.94 6.26
N GLN A 49 3.86 6.33 5.52
CA GLN A 49 3.53 5.61 4.29
C GLN A 49 2.63 4.39 4.55
N GLY A 50 2.86 3.68 5.66
CA GLY A 50 2.02 2.57 6.09
C GLY A 50 0.58 3.02 6.36
N CYS A 51 0.39 4.06 7.17
CA CYS A 51 -0.93 4.61 7.46
C CYS A 51 -1.63 5.15 6.21
N LEU A 52 -0.93 5.94 5.40
CA LEU A 52 -1.48 6.54 4.19
C LEU A 52 -1.96 5.48 3.19
N LEU A 53 -1.10 4.53 2.83
CA LEU A 53 -1.45 3.50 1.86
C LEU A 53 -2.38 2.44 2.47
N GLY A 54 -2.31 2.20 3.79
CA GLY A 54 -3.27 1.37 4.50
C GLY A 54 -4.68 1.95 4.46
N ALA A 55 -4.83 3.27 4.65
CA ALA A 55 -6.11 3.96 4.48
C ALA A 55 -6.63 3.83 3.05
N LEU A 56 -5.78 4.04 2.04
CA LEU A 56 -6.13 3.81 0.63
C LEU A 56 -6.60 2.36 0.39
N ARG A 57 -5.92 1.36 0.93
CA ARG A 57 -6.36 -0.05 0.82
C ARG A 57 -7.71 -0.29 1.50
N GLY A 58 -7.98 0.43 2.59
CA GLY A 58 -9.28 0.46 3.25
C GLY A 58 -10.37 1.04 2.35
N VAL A 59 -10.10 2.14 1.63
CA VAL A 59 -11.03 2.71 0.64
C VAL A 59 -11.32 1.70 -0.47
N MET A 60 -10.28 1.05 -1.03
CA MET A 60 -10.44 -0.02 -2.02
C MET A 60 -11.38 -1.14 -1.49
N ALA A 61 -11.15 -1.60 -0.26
CA ALA A 61 -11.96 -2.65 0.36
C ALA A 61 -13.44 -2.25 0.54
N ASN A 62 -13.69 -1.00 0.95
CA ASN A 62 -15.06 -0.48 1.13
C ASN A 62 -15.76 -0.25 -0.22
N ALA A 63 -15.01 0.10 -1.27
CA ALA A 63 -15.54 0.20 -2.63
C ALA A 63 -15.89 -1.17 -3.24
N GLY A 64 -15.41 -2.28 -2.65
CA GLY A 64 -15.68 -3.65 -3.10
C GLY A 64 -14.51 -4.34 -3.78
N LEU A 65 -13.35 -3.67 -3.90
CA LEU A 65 -12.11 -4.28 -4.36
C LEU A 65 -11.50 -5.10 -3.20
N ARG A 66 -11.92 -6.37 -3.11
CA ARG A 66 -11.49 -7.32 -2.07
C ARG A 66 -10.86 -8.56 -2.70
N GLY A 67 -10.09 -9.29 -1.90
CA GLY A 67 -9.45 -10.55 -2.28
C GLY A 67 -8.04 -10.40 -2.86
N PRO A 68 -7.46 -11.49 -3.39
CA PRO A 68 -6.06 -11.54 -3.81
C PRO A 68 -5.78 -10.61 -4.99
N TRP A 69 -6.72 -10.45 -5.93
CA TRP A 69 -6.54 -9.56 -7.07
C TRP A 69 -6.46 -8.08 -6.67
N ALA A 70 -7.35 -7.64 -5.77
CA ALA A 70 -7.29 -6.30 -5.20
C ALA A 70 -5.99 -6.06 -4.40
N SER A 71 -5.46 -7.10 -3.75
CA SER A 71 -4.18 -7.03 -3.06
C SER A 71 -2.99 -6.96 -4.03
N GLY A 72 -3.08 -7.61 -5.19
CA GLY A 72 -2.13 -7.46 -6.30
C GLY A 72 -2.15 -6.05 -6.90
N MET A 73 -3.33 -5.47 -7.13
CA MET A 73 -3.46 -4.07 -7.54
C MET A 73 -2.82 -3.12 -6.51
N PHE A 74 -3.10 -3.34 -5.23
CA PHE A 74 -2.53 -2.54 -4.15
C PHE A 74 -1.01 -2.73 -4.02
N PHE A 75 -0.49 -3.92 -4.29
CA PHE A 75 0.95 -4.16 -4.37
C PHE A 75 1.63 -3.29 -5.43
N THR A 76 1.04 -3.18 -6.62
CA THR A 76 1.53 -2.26 -7.66
C THR A 76 1.51 -0.82 -7.18
N VAL A 77 0.42 -0.35 -6.56
CA VAL A 77 0.33 0.99 -5.98
C VAL A 77 1.42 1.21 -4.91
N ARG A 78 1.62 0.24 -4.03
CA ARG A 78 2.63 0.28 -2.98
C ARG A 78 4.04 0.40 -3.55
N LEU A 79 4.34 -0.36 -4.61
CA LEU A 79 5.62 -0.30 -5.32
C LEU A 79 5.81 1.07 -5.97
N THR A 80 4.88 1.50 -6.81
CA THR A 80 5.04 2.73 -7.59
C THR A 80 5.12 3.95 -6.70
N ASN A 81 4.39 3.99 -5.57
CA ASN A 81 4.50 5.07 -4.59
C ASN A 81 5.93 5.26 -4.08
N ASP A 82 6.60 4.19 -3.63
CA ASP A 82 7.99 4.31 -3.16
C ASP A 82 8.90 4.77 -4.28
N GLN A 83 8.74 4.19 -5.46
CA GLN A 83 9.61 4.51 -6.59
C GLN A 83 9.43 5.95 -7.06
N ILE A 84 8.21 6.48 -7.05
CA ILE A 84 7.96 7.89 -7.34
C ILE A 84 8.68 8.76 -6.31
N LEU A 85 8.50 8.52 -5.01
CA LEU A 85 9.11 9.37 -3.97
C LEU A 85 10.64 9.29 -3.98
N GLU A 86 11.19 8.08 -4.09
CA GLU A 86 12.63 7.85 -4.11
C GLU A 86 13.29 8.48 -5.34
N ASN A 87 12.70 8.34 -6.53
CA ASN A 87 13.25 8.91 -7.76
C ASN A 87 12.99 10.42 -7.86
N ALA A 88 11.81 10.91 -7.49
CA ALA A 88 11.50 12.34 -7.53
C ALA A 88 12.35 13.15 -6.56
N THR A 89 12.70 12.57 -5.41
CA THR A 89 13.65 13.20 -4.48
C THR A 89 15.11 12.99 -4.91
N GLY A 90 15.41 12.11 -5.86
CA GLY A 90 16.78 11.76 -6.27
C GLY A 90 17.57 10.97 -5.22
N VAL A 91 16.89 10.36 -4.25
CA VAL A 91 17.52 9.49 -3.23
C VAL A 91 17.70 8.08 -3.76
N GLY A 92 16.75 7.61 -4.58
CA GLY A 92 16.80 6.32 -5.24
C GLY A 92 17.19 6.44 -6.71
N ALA A 93 17.19 5.28 -7.36
CA ALA A 93 17.36 5.13 -8.80
C ALA A 93 16.22 4.25 -9.34
N PRO A 94 15.99 4.21 -10.66
CA PRO A 94 14.95 3.35 -11.21
C PRO A 94 15.20 1.87 -10.88
N PRO A 95 14.17 1.07 -10.52
CA PRO A 95 14.36 -0.27 -9.96
C PRO A 95 15.10 -1.26 -10.86
N TRP A 96 14.99 -1.10 -12.18
CA TRP A 96 15.68 -1.95 -13.17
C TRP A 96 17.20 -1.72 -13.21
N THR A 97 17.70 -0.72 -12.50
CA THR A 97 19.14 -0.44 -12.34
C THR A 97 19.73 -1.06 -11.06
N TRP A 98 18.89 -1.60 -10.17
CA TRP A 98 19.32 -2.10 -8.86
C TRP A 98 19.95 -3.50 -8.96
N PRO A 99 20.78 -3.90 -7.98
CA PRO A 99 21.16 -5.29 -7.80
C PRO A 99 19.92 -6.18 -7.67
N ARG A 100 19.90 -7.30 -8.40
CA ARG A 100 18.74 -8.23 -8.44
C ARG A 100 18.28 -8.66 -7.05
N ARG A 101 19.23 -8.88 -6.12
CA ARG A 101 18.92 -9.25 -4.73
C ARG A 101 18.13 -8.16 -4.01
N GLU A 102 18.49 -6.90 -4.20
CA GLU A 102 17.78 -5.76 -3.57
C GLU A 102 16.37 -5.62 -4.14
N LEU A 103 16.23 -5.76 -5.47
CA LEU A 103 14.92 -5.78 -6.12
C LEU A 103 14.02 -6.91 -5.58
N LEU A 104 14.54 -8.14 -5.46
CA LEU A 104 13.77 -9.26 -4.92
C LEU A 104 13.34 -9.04 -3.47
N VAL A 105 14.26 -8.54 -2.63
CA VAL A 105 13.96 -8.18 -1.23
C VAL A 105 12.87 -7.11 -1.18
N ASP A 106 12.96 -6.09 -2.03
CA ASP A 106 11.98 -5.00 -2.07
C ASP A 106 10.58 -5.50 -2.44
N LEU A 107 10.50 -6.28 -3.53
CA LEU A 107 9.27 -6.91 -3.99
C LEU A 107 8.66 -7.81 -2.92
N ALA A 108 9.46 -8.66 -2.27
CA ALA A 108 8.98 -9.57 -1.23
C ALA A 108 8.37 -8.83 -0.04
N HIS A 109 9.04 -7.81 0.49
CA HIS A 109 8.55 -7.06 1.64
C HIS A 109 7.29 -6.25 1.30
N LYS A 110 7.23 -5.67 0.10
CA LYS A 110 6.05 -4.96 -0.37
C LYS A 110 4.88 -5.91 -0.65
N ALA A 111 5.14 -7.14 -1.09
CA ALA A 111 4.11 -8.16 -1.25
C ALA A 111 3.56 -8.56 0.13
N VAL A 112 4.43 -8.89 1.10
CA VAL A 112 4.00 -9.19 2.48
C VAL A 112 3.13 -8.07 3.03
N TYR A 113 3.57 -6.82 2.89
CA TYR A 113 2.79 -5.67 3.32
C TYR A 113 1.43 -5.58 2.61
N ALA A 114 1.41 -5.67 1.29
CA ALA A 114 0.20 -5.49 0.48
C ALA A 114 -0.86 -6.57 0.79
N PHE A 115 -0.44 -7.84 0.88
CA PHE A 115 -1.36 -8.95 1.15
C PHE A 115 -1.82 -8.98 2.60
N ALA A 116 -0.93 -8.72 3.57
CA ALA A 116 -1.33 -8.63 4.98
C ALA A 116 -2.32 -7.47 5.21
N THR A 117 -2.01 -6.29 4.67
CA THR A 117 -2.91 -5.13 4.73
C THR A 117 -4.22 -5.42 4.02
N GLY A 118 -4.19 -6.12 2.88
CA GLY A 118 -5.39 -6.51 2.15
C GLY A 118 -6.31 -7.41 2.96
N VAL A 119 -5.77 -8.45 3.60
CA VAL A 119 -6.53 -9.34 4.49
C VAL A 119 -7.19 -8.55 5.64
N VAL A 120 -6.44 -7.63 6.27
CA VAL A 120 -6.99 -6.80 7.36
C VAL A 120 -8.07 -5.86 6.85
N ALA A 121 -7.82 -5.13 5.77
CA ALA A 121 -8.75 -4.17 5.19
C ALA A 121 -10.04 -4.85 4.72
N ASP A 122 -9.93 -6.01 4.08
CA ASP A 122 -11.08 -6.78 3.59
C ASP A 122 -11.93 -7.30 4.75
N ARG A 123 -11.30 -7.82 5.82
CA ARG A 123 -12.01 -8.25 7.03
C ARG A 123 -12.73 -7.11 7.73
N LEU A 124 -12.11 -5.93 7.82
CA LEU A 124 -12.74 -4.76 8.42
C LEU A 124 -13.91 -4.26 7.57
N ALA A 125 -13.75 -4.18 6.25
CA ALA A 125 -14.81 -3.75 5.35
C ALA A 125 -15.97 -4.75 5.28
N ALA A 126 -15.69 -6.06 5.35
CA ALA A 126 -16.70 -7.11 5.35
C ALA A 126 -17.69 -7.02 6.51
N ARG A 127 -17.31 -6.42 7.64
CA ARG A 127 -18.22 -6.15 8.77
C ARG A 127 -19.38 -5.23 8.40
N ARG A 128 -19.27 -4.45 7.31
CA ARG A 128 -20.30 -3.55 6.79
C ARG A 128 -21.08 -4.15 5.62
N GLY A 129 -20.85 -5.42 5.28
CA GLY A 129 -21.45 -6.10 4.14
C GLY A 129 -20.69 -5.91 2.82
N PRO A 130 -21.33 -6.25 1.68
CA PRO A 130 -20.77 -6.08 0.34
C PRO A 130 -20.52 -4.59 0.02
N GLY A 131 -19.36 -4.28 -0.53
CA GLY A 131 -19.10 -2.93 -1.06
C GLY A 131 -19.88 -2.65 -2.35
N PRO A 132 -20.05 -1.39 -2.78
CA PRO A 132 -20.83 -1.03 -3.97
C PRO A 132 -20.42 -1.81 -5.25
N GLY A 133 -19.13 -2.00 -5.48
CA GLY A 133 -18.64 -2.80 -6.61
C GLY A 133 -19.03 -4.29 -6.53
N GLN A 134 -19.12 -4.85 -5.32
CA GLN A 134 -19.59 -6.22 -5.11
C GLN A 134 -21.11 -6.33 -5.25
N VAL A 135 -21.87 -5.31 -4.82
CA VAL A 135 -23.32 -5.23 -5.04
C VAL A 135 -23.62 -5.21 -6.54
N HIS A 136 -22.91 -4.38 -7.30
CA HIS A 136 -23.04 -4.34 -8.76
C HIS A 136 -22.69 -5.69 -9.39
N ALA A 137 -21.55 -6.29 -9.04
CA ALA A 137 -21.15 -7.60 -9.57
C ALA A 137 -22.12 -8.73 -9.19
N GLY A 138 -22.84 -8.61 -8.07
CA GLY A 138 -23.85 -9.56 -7.63
C GLY A 138 -25.16 -9.52 -8.42
N GLN A 139 -25.44 -8.46 -9.20
CA GLN A 139 -26.67 -8.36 -9.97
C GLN A 139 -26.76 -9.39 -11.09
N ARG A 140 -25.64 -9.64 -11.77
CA ARG A 140 -25.51 -10.61 -12.84
C ARG A 140 -24.17 -11.35 -12.67
N PRO A 141 -24.16 -12.47 -11.93
CA PRO A 141 -22.95 -13.25 -11.72
C PRO A 141 -22.35 -13.74 -13.06
N GLY A 142 -21.01 -13.80 -13.13
CA GLY A 142 -20.29 -14.23 -14.32
C GLY A 142 -19.61 -13.09 -15.08
N ARG A 143 -19.16 -13.36 -16.30
CA ARG A 143 -18.49 -12.38 -17.18
C ARG A 143 -19.48 -11.93 -18.26
N VAL A 144 -20.40 -11.06 -17.88
CA VAL A 144 -21.46 -10.54 -18.76
C VAL A 144 -21.28 -9.04 -18.96
N GLY A 145 -21.41 -8.60 -20.21
CA GLY A 145 -21.38 -7.19 -20.58
C GLY A 145 -22.69 -6.47 -20.29
N ASP A 146 -22.69 -5.15 -20.46
CA ASP A 146 -23.88 -4.30 -20.48
C ASP A 146 -24.77 -4.38 -19.21
N VAL A 147 -24.15 -4.61 -18.06
CA VAL A 147 -24.84 -4.57 -16.76
C VAL A 147 -24.96 -3.11 -16.31
N ALA A 148 -26.18 -2.58 -16.27
CA ALA A 148 -26.46 -1.25 -15.76
C ALA A 148 -26.13 -1.16 -14.24
N PRO A 149 -25.75 0.02 -13.72
CA PRO A 149 -25.53 0.19 -12.29
C PRO A 149 -26.80 -0.07 -11.47
N PRO A 150 -26.69 -0.57 -10.22
CA PRO A 150 -27.83 -0.66 -9.31
C PRO A 150 -28.55 0.68 -9.14
N PRO A 151 -29.89 0.68 -8.99
CA PRO A 151 -30.63 1.88 -8.62
C PRO A 151 -30.02 2.49 -7.35
N ARG A 152 -29.86 3.81 -7.31
CA ARG A 152 -29.49 4.47 -6.06
C ARG A 152 -30.64 4.30 -5.09
N THR A 153 -30.39 3.74 -3.91
CA THR A 153 -31.39 3.76 -2.83
C THR A 153 -31.64 5.22 -2.48
N VAL A 154 -32.77 5.78 -2.91
CA VAL A 154 -33.21 7.09 -2.44
C VAL A 154 -33.66 6.85 -1.02
N THR A 155 -32.81 7.17 -0.05
CA THR A 155 -33.28 7.26 1.33
C THR A 155 -34.32 8.37 1.33
N SER A 156 -35.60 8.01 1.37
CA SER A 156 -36.67 8.93 1.68
C SER A 156 -36.33 9.53 3.04
N ALA A 157 -35.80 10.75 3.02
CA ALA A 157 -35.79 11.60 4.20
C ALA A 157 -37.26 11.78 4.57
N THR A 158 -37.76 10.95 5.47
CA THR A 158 -38.98 11.24 6.21
C THR A 158 -38.78 12.60 6.87
N ALA A 159 -39.45 13.59 6.29
CA ALA A 159 -39.70 14.87 6.91
C ALA A 159 -40.22 14.61 8.34
N ARG A 160 -39.55 15.25 9.31
CA ARG A 160 -40.16 15.65 10.57
C ARG A 160 -40.15 17.17 10.61
#